data_AF-A0A929DNG1-F1
#
_entry.id   AF-A0A929DNG1-F1
#
_cell.length_a   1.000
_cell.length_b   1.000
_cell.length_c   1.000
_cell.angle_alpha   90.00
_cell.angle_beta   90.00
_cell.angle_gamma   90.00
#
_symmetry.space_group_name_H-M   'P 1'
#
loop_
_entity.id
_entity.type
_entity.pdbx_description
1 polymer ?
#
loop_
_entity_poly.entity_id
_entity_poly.type
_entity_poly.pdbx_seq_one_letter_code
_entity_poly.pdbx_strand_id
1 'polypeptide(L)'
;MEKEALSKSKLYRLLAELEASPEDYISLYIAAPSFPRCVNELSLGPKLDSCLNDIKETAGQKAVIQQAQKWKTGAAIFWQANGNKRIVLPPFPITENRVSLGRLDSSLLRETLQTDYTIGVVLVAWGSYALGLFSGDKLVEHKIGSGHIHKEHKKGGSSQKRFARRTEEQRDDFLRRVANRIDERFQGRSANCIFFGGNRFILKPLSKECKYLQLESKRISGRVLEIRGHANMQALNHSLTDINTSLTFSV
;
A
#
# COMPACT_ATOMS: atom_id res chain seq x y z
N MET A 1 -7.37 -4.20 21.28
CA MET A 1 -7.45 -3.86 19.86
C MET A 1 -6.72 -4.93 19.05
N GLU A 2 -7.45 -5.68 18.25
CA GLU A 2 -6.88 -6.69 17.37
C GLU A 2 -6.64 -6.10 15.99
N LYS A 3 -5.57 -6.53 15.34
CA LYS A 3 -5.18 -6.09 14.00
C LYS A 3 -5.20 -7.30 13.07
N GLU A 4 -6.02 -7.25 12.03
CA GLU A 4 -6.17 -8.34 11.07
C GLU A 4 -5.97 -7.83 9.63
N ALA A 5 -5.35 -8.65 8.79
CA ALA A 5 -5.24 -8.39 7.36
C ALA A 5 -6.32 -9.19 6.62
N LEU A 6 -7.22 -8.50 5.92
CA LEU A 6 -8.38 -9.11 5.24
C LEU A 6 -8.22 -9.04 3.73
N SER A 7 -8.41 -10.19 3.06
CA SER A 7 -8.59 -10.21 1.61
C SER A 7 -9.87 -9.46 1.21
N LYS A 8 -9.96 -9.06 -0.05
CA LYS A 8 -11.16 -8.42 -0.63
C LYS A 8 -12.46 -9.21 -0.32
N SER A 9 -12.43 -10.54 -0.47
CA SER A 9 -13.58 -11.41 -0.16
C SER A 9 -13.95 -11.43 1.33
N LYS A 10 -12.96 -11.50 2.23
CA LYS A 10 -13.20 -11.44 3.68
C LYS A 10 -13.73 -10.07 4.11
N LEU A 11 -13.23 -8.99 3.51
CA LEU A 11 -13.73 -7.65 3.79
C LEU A 11 -15.18 -7.48 3.33
N TYR A 12 -15.56 -7.99 2.16
CA TYR A 12 -16.97 -7.98 1.75
C TYR A 12 -17.87 -8.75 2.71
N ARG A 13 -17.41 -9.89 3.22
CA ARG A 13 -18.16 -10.65 4.23
C ARG A 13 -18.31 -9.86 5.53
N LEU A 14 -17.24 -9.24 6.01
CA LEU A 14 -17.27 -8.36 7.18
C LEU A 14 -18.27 -7.21 6.97
N LEU A 15 -18.25 -6.56 5.80
CA LEU A 15 -19.20 -5.48 5.51
C LEU A 15 -20.66 -5.97 5.52
N ALA A 16 -20.94 -7.14 4.96
CA ALA A 16 -22.28 -7.72 5.01
C ALA A 16 -22.72 -8.07 6.45
N GLU A 17 -21.80 -8.57 7.28
CA GLU A 17 -22.05 -8.81 8.71
C GLU A 17 -22.37 -7.51 9.45
N LEU A 18 -21.64 -6.42 9.17
CA LEU A 18 -21.90 -5.11 9.77
C LEU A 18 -23.25 -4.52 9.31
N GLU A 19 -23.59 -4.64 8.03
CA GLU A 19 -24.85 -4.15 7.45
C GLU A 19 -26.08 -4.89 7.96
N ALA A 20 -25.93 -6.15 8.37
CA ALA A 20 -27.02 -6.96 8.92
C ALA A 20 -27.39 -6.53 10.36
N SER A 21 -26.55 -5.74 11.03
CA SER A 21 -26.84 -5.26 12.39
C SER A 21 -28.00 -4.24 12.36
N PRO A 22 -28.99 -4.39 13.26
CA PRO A 22 -30.13 -3.47 13.32
C PRO A 22 -29.79 -2.12 13.97
N GLU A 23 -28.64 -1.99 14.64
CA GLU A 23 -28.26 -0.75 15.32
C GLU A 23 -27.59 0.24 14.36
N ASP A 24 -27.81 1.53 14.64
CA ASP A 24 -27.20 2.62 13.88
C ASP A 24 -25.69 2.72 14.10
N TYR A 25 -24.99 3.11 13.03
CA TYR A 25 -23.57 3.36 12.97
C TYR A 25 -23.27 4.86 12.80
N ILE A 26 -22.12 5.25 13.34
CA ILE A 26 -21.35 6.37 12.84
C ILE A 26 -20.41 5.79 11.77
N SER A 27 -20.62 6.18 10.51
CA SER A 27 -19.73 5.80 9.41
C SER A 27 -18.90 7.01 9.00
N LEU A 28 -17.57 6.87 9.07
CA LEU A 28 -16.62 7.93 8.73
C LEU A 28 -15.69 7.44 7.63
N TYR A 29 -15.52 8.25 6.60
CA TYR A 29 -14.49 8.09 5.59
C TYR A 29 -13.54 9.26 5.68
N ILE A 30 -12.24 8.97 5.73
CA ILE A 30 -11.22 9.99 5.91
C ILE A 30 -10.11 9.73 4.91
N ALA A 31 -9.91 10.67 4.00
CA ALA A 31 -8.82 10.65 3.05
C ALA A 31 -7.47 10.70 3.78
N ALA A 32 -6.44 10.09 3.19
CA ALA A 32 -5.12 9.97 3.81
C ALA A 32 -4.50 11.29 4.31
N PRO A 33 -4.58 12.42 3.59
CA PRO A 33 -4.02 13.70 4.06
C PRO A 33 -4.72 14.26 5.30
N SER A 34 -5.97 13.85 5.53
CA SER A 34 -6.82 14.34 6.61
C SER A 34 -6.76 13.47 7.86
N PHE A 35 -6.19 12.27 7.79
CA PHE A 35 -6.13 11.33 8.92
C PHE A 35 -4.87 11.55 9.80
N PRO A 36 -4.98 11.58 11.14
CA PRO A 36 -6.19 11.50 11.97
C PRO A 36 -6.79 12.89 12.31
N ARG A 37 -6.23 13.99 11.79
CA ARG A 37 -6.63 15.36 12.14
C ARG A 37 -8.14 15.58 12.05
N CYS A 38 -8.75 15.16 10.95
CA CYS A 38 -10.18 15.30 10.73
C CYS A 38 -11.00 14.57 11.80
N VAL A 39 -10.57 13.38 12.26
CA VAL A 39 -11.24 12.65 13.36
C VAL A 39 -11.31 13.51 14.63
N ASN A 40 -10.21 14.17 14.97
CA ASN A 40 -10.10 14.93 16.22
C ASN A 40 -10.98 16.19 16.22
N GLU A 41 -11.16 16.79 15.05
CA GLU A 41 -11.96 18.01 14.85
C GLU A 41 -13.47 17.73 14.73
N LEU A 42 -13.91 16.45 14.64
CA LEU A 42 -15.32 16.10 14.55
C LEU A 42 -16.11 16.46 15.81
N SER A 43 -17.33 16.97 15.60
CA SER A 43 -18.37 17.20 16.61
C SER A 43 -19.74 16.85 16.00
N LEU A 44 -20.46 15.89 16.58
CA LEU A 44 -21.76 15.39 16.09
C LEU A 44 -22.89 15.53 17.13
N GLY A 45 -22.66 16.35 18.15
CA GLY A 45 -23.63 16.67 19.19
C GLY A 45 -23.59 15.73 20.41
N PRO A 46 -24.23 16.15 21.52
CA PRO A 46 -23.98 15.62 22.87
C PRO A 46 -24.32 14.13 23.05
N LYS A 47 -25.26 13.59 22.27
CA LYS A 47 -25.65 12.17 22.34
C LYS A 47 -24.57 11.23 21.79
N LEU A 48 -23.75 11.71 20.85
CA LEU A 48 -22.74 10.92 20.15
C LEU A 48 -21.33 11.18 20.68
N ASP A 49 -21.16 12.13 21.62
CA ASP A 49 -19.85 12.53 22.15
C ASP A 49 -19.09 11.36 22.79
N SER A 50 -19.79 10.46 23.49
CA SER A 50 -19.14 9.26 24.03
C SER A 50 -18.56 8.37 22.93
N CYS A 51 -19.32 8.11 21.85
CA CYS A 51 -18.83 7.33 20.70
C CYS A 51 -17.71 8.06 19.96
N LEU A 52 -17.82 9.38 19.80
CA LEU A 52 -16.78 10.18 19.16
C LEU A 52 -15.48 10.18 19.96
N ASN A 53 -15.55 10.24 21.29
CA ASN A 53 -14.38 10.15 22.15
C ASN A 53 -13.71 8.78 22.02
N ASP A 54 -14.48 7.68 22.01
CA ASP A 54 -13.97 6.33 21.75
C ASP A 54 -13.27 6.23 20.38
N ILE A 55 -13.88 6.84 19.33
CA ILE A 55 -13.31 6.87 17.97
C ILE A 55 -12.00 7.65 17.98
N LYS A 56 -11.97 8.84 18.59
CA LYS A 56 -10.77 9.70 18.68
C LYS A 56 -9.65 8.98 19.42
N GLU A 57 -9.96 8.33 20.54
CA GLU A 57 -9.00 7.55 21.30
C GLU A 57 -8.44 6.39 20.46
N THR A 58 -9.31 5.60 19.83
CA THR A 58 -8.88 4.43 19.05
C THR A 58 -8.11 4.82 17.79
N ALA A 59 -8.60 5.79 17.02
CA ALA A 59 -7.90 6.31 15.84
C ALA A 59 -6.58 7.02 16.22
N GLY A 60 -6.51 7.57 17.44
CA GLY A 60 -5.34 8.18 18.04
C GLY A 60 -4.28 7.18 18.50
N GLN A 61 -4.59 5.87 18.55
CA GLN A 61 -3.61 4.87 18.96
C GLN A 61 -2.43 4.80 17.98
N LYS A 62 -1.23 4.73 18.54
CA LYS A 62 0.03 4.69 17.79
C LYS A 62 0.04 3.60 16.72
N ALA A 63 -0.53 2.43 17.00
CA ALA A 63 -0.60 1.32 16.05
C ALA A 63 -1.44 1.65 14.80
N VAL A 64 -2.57 2.35 14.95
CA VAL A 64 -3.42 2.77 13.83
C VAL A 64 -2.74 3.87 13.03
N ILE A 65 -2.25 4.91 13.71
CA ILE A 65 -1.57 6.05 13.07
C ILE A 65 -0.37 5.58 12.23
N GLN A 66 0.47 4.70 12.79
CA GLN A 66 1.65 4.19 12.07
C GLN A 66 1.27 3.43 10.79
N GLN A 67 0.21 2.64 10.81
CA GLN A 67 -0.23 1.91 9.62
C GLN A 67 -0.92 2.83 8.61
N ALA A 68 -1.77 3.76 9.06
CA ALA A 68 -2.40 4.74 8.17
C ALA A 68 -1.36 5.62 7.46
N GLN A 69 -0.32 6.07 8.18
CA GLN A 69 0.79 6.83 7.60
C GLN A 69 1.64 6.00 6.63
N LYS A 70 1.79 4.70 6.89
CA LYS A 70 2.52 3.78 6.00
C LYS A 70 1.74 3.54 4.70
N TRP A 71 0.42 3.30 4.80
CA TRP A 71 -0.42 2.93 3.66
C TRP A 71 -0.82 4.15 2.83
N LYS A 72 -1.06 5.30 3.48
CA LYS A 72 -1.51 6.54 2.84
C LYS A 72 -2.75 6.37 1.96
N THR A 73 -3.63 5.45 2.35
CA THR A 73 -4.92 5.20 1.68
C THR A 73 -6.11 5.84 2.41
N GLY A 74 -5.91 6.35 3.62
CA GLY A 74 -7.00 6.85 4.45
C GLY A 74 -7.60 5.74 5.31
N ALA A 75 -8.77 6.02 5.89
CA ALA A 75 -9.46 5.09 6.77
C ALA A 75 -10.99 5.18 6.58
N ALA A 76 -11.65 4.03 6.64
CA ALA A 76 -13.08 3.91 6.86
C ALA A 76 -13.32 3.45 8.30
N ILE A 77 -14.13 4.15 9.07
CA ILE A 77 -14.42 3.87 10.48
C ILE A 77 -15.92 3.60 10.59
N PHE A 78 -16.26 2.47 11.20
CA PHE A 78 -17.64 2.07 11.46
C PHE A 78 -17.79 1.83 12.96
N TRP A 79 -18.66 2.59 13.60
CA TRP A 79 -18.78 2.60 15.05
C TRP A 79 -20.23 2.52 15.53
N GLN A 80 -20.52 1.51 16.34
CA GLN A 80 -21.75 1.42 17.13
C GLN A 80 -21.44 1.77 18.60
N ALA A 81 -22.43 2.28 19.32
CA ALA A 81 -22.29 2.58 20.74
C ALA A 81 -22.02 1.31 21.57
N ASN A 82 -22.82 0.26 21.34
CA ASN A 82 -22.81 -0.99 22.12
C ASN A 82 -22.59 -2.23 21.26
N GLY A 83 -21.81 -2.10 20.17
CA GLY A 83 -21.66 -3.18 19.20
C GLY A 83 -20.34 -3.13 18.45
N ASN A 84 -20.43 -3.25 17.14
CA ASN A 84 -19.27 -3.35 16.27
C ASN A 84 -18.50 -2.03 16.19
N LYS A 85 -17.21 -2.11 16.52
CA LYS A 85 -16.23 -1.04 16.39
C LYS A 85 -15.12 -1.50 15.45
N ARG A 86 -15.00 -0.83 14.30
CA ARG A 86 -14.07 -1.22 13.23
C ARG A 86 -13.41 0.00 12.60
N ILE A 87 -12.10 -0.08 12.39
CA ILE A 87 -11.34 0.82 11.52
C ILE A 87 -10.76 -0.02 10.38
N VAL A 88 -10.98 0.38 9.14
CA VAL A 88 -10.48 -0.28 7.94
C VAL A 88 -9.54 0.68 7.21
N LEU A 89 -8.30 0.25 7.00
CA LEU A 89 -7.38 0.88 6.05
C LEU A 89 -7.52 0.14 4.71
N PRO A 90 -8.14 0.76 3.69
CA PRO A 90 -8.37 0.10 2.41
C PRO A 90 -7.08 -0.07 1.62
N PRO A 91 -7.06 -0.99 0.62
CA PRO A 91 -5.91 -1.24 -0.23
C PRO A 91 -5.60 -0.07 -1.18
N PHE A 92 -6.62 0.75 -1.49
CA PHE A 92 -6.53 1.91 -2.38
C PHE A 92 -7.09 3.17 -1.69
N PRO A 93 -6.67 4.38 -2.13
CA PRO A 93 -7.02 5.61 -1.45
C PRO A 93 -8.52 5.94 -1.45
N ILE A 94 -9.02 6.34 -0.27
CA ILE A 94 -10.30 7.05 -0.12
C ILE A 94 -10.16 8.46 -0.71
N THR A 95 -11.09 8.83 -1.58
CA THR A 95 -11.06 10.06 -2.39
C THR A 95 -11.62 11.28 -1.66
N GLU A 96 -12.50 11.08 -0.70
CA GLU A 96 -13.20 12.16 0.00
C GLU A 96 -13.42 11.88 1.50
N ASN A 97 -13.58 12.96 2.27
CA ASN A 97 -14.00 12.85 3.67
C ASN A 97 -15.53 12.84 3.71
N ARG A 98 -16.12 11.85 4.41
CA ARG A 98 -17.57 11.71 4.53
C ARG A 98 -17.95 11.26 5.94
N VAL A 99 -19.07 11.78 6.43
CA VAL A 99 -19.67 11.37 7.70
C VAL A 99 -21.13 11.06 7.45
N SER A 100 -21.59 9.91 7.94
CA SER A 100 -23.00 9.51 7.91
C SER A 100 -23.42 8.86 9.22
N LEU A 101 -24.69 9.07 9.56
CA LEU A 101 -25.34 8.60 10.78
C LEU A 101 -26.57 7.78 10.39
N GLY A 102 -26.85 6.70 11.13
CA GLY A 102 -27.97 5.80 10.86
C GLY A 102 -27.47 4.44 10.41
N ARG A 103 -28.12 3.82 9.41
CA ARG A 103 -27.64 2.55 8.84
C ARG A 103 -26.20 2.67 8.32
N LEU A 104 -25.47 1.56 8.38
CA LEU A 104 -24.09 1.50 7.90
C LEU A 104 -23.98 1.99 6.45
N ASP A 105 -23.13 2.99 6.23
CA ASP A 105 -22.77 3.44 4.89
C ASP A 105 -21.44 2.81 4.48
N SER A 106 -21.51 1.69 3.75
CA SER A 106 -20.34 1.01 3.17
C SER A 106 -20.05 1.43 1.73
N SER A 107 -20.81 2.37 1.17
CA SER A 107 -20.86 2.64 -0.28
C SER A 107 -19.49 3.04 -0.85
N LEU A 108 -18.82 4.01 -0.22
CA LEU A 108 -17.52 4.51 -0.68
C LEU A 108 -16.41 3.45 -0.56
N LEU A 109 -16.45 2.61 0.49
CA LEU A 109 -15.51 1.49 0.59
C LEU A 109 -15.76 0.47 -0.52
N ARG A 110 -17.02 0.13 -0.82
CA ARG A 110 -17.37 -0.81 -1.89
C ARG A 110 -16.94 -0.29 -3.25
N GLU A 111 -17.20 0.98 -3.55
CA GLU A 111 -16.75 1.64 -4.79
C GLU A 111 -15.22 1.56 -4.94
N THR A 112 -14.50 1.87 -3.86
CA THR A 112 -13.04 1.75 -3.81
C THR A 112 -12.58 0.30 -4.07
N LEU A 113 -13.31 -0.71 -3.60
CA LEU A 113 -12.94 -2.10 -3.84
C LEU A 113 -13.35 -2.60 -5.24
N GLN A 114 -14.37 -2.02 -5.86
CA GLN A 114 -14.89 -2.42 -7.17
C GLN A 114 -14.16 -1.75 -8.34
N THR A 115 -13.49 -0.63 -8.09
CA THR A 115 -12.75 0.11 -9.11
C THR A 115 -11.65 -0.77 -9.74
N ASP A 116 -11.60 -0.80 -11.07
CA ASP A 116 -10.56 -1.49 -11.83
C ASP A 116 -9.28 -0.66 -11.88
N TYR A 117 -8.42 -0.81 -10.87
CA TYR A 117 -7.13 -0.12 -10.83
C TYR A 117 -6.14 -0.72 -11.81
N THR A 118 -5.44 0.16 -12.51
CA THR A 118 -4.17 -0.17 -13.17
C THR A 118 -3.05 -0.09 -12.14
N ILE A 119 -2.43 -1.23 -11.81
CA ILE A 119 -1.44 -1.34 -10.73
C ILE A 119 -0.08 -1.66 -11.34
N GLY A 120 0.88 -0.75 -11.16
CA GLY A 120 2.28 -1.01 -11.47
C GLY A 120 2.96 -1.71 -10.30
N VAL A 121 3.71 -2.77 -10.56
CA VAL A 121 4.50 -3.49 -9.54
C VAL A 121 5.94 -3.53 -9.99
N VAL A 122 6.84 -3.01 -9.16
CA VAL A 122 8.29 -2.95 -9.41
C VAL A 122 9.00 -3.69 -8.28
N LEU A 123 9.35 -4.94 -8.52
CA LEU A 123 10.07 -5.80 -7.59
C LEU A 123 11.55 -5.80 -7.93
N VAL A 124 12.41 -5.31 -7.04
CA VAL A 124 13.85 -5.24 -7.29
C VAL A 124 14.65 -5.69 -6.07
N ALA A 125 15.48 -6.71 -6.29
CA ALA A 125 16.51 -7.16 -5.37
C ALA A 125 17.86 -7.14 -6.10
N TRP A 126 18.97 -7.04 -5.38
CA TRP A 126 20.28 -7.07 -6.03
C TRP A 126 20.45 -8.39 -6.80
N GLY A 127 20.54 -8.26 -8.12
CA GLY A 127 20.71 -9.36 -9.06
C GLY A 127 19.42 -9.98 -9.62
N SER A 128 18.24 -9.46 -9.29
CA SER A 128 16.98 -9.87 -9.93
C SER A 128 15.92 -8.78 -9.90
N TYR A 129 15.10 -8.71 -10.94
CA TYR A 129 13.96 -7.81 -10.99
C TYR A 129 12.76 -8.48 -11.65
N ALA A 130 11.56 -8.07 -11.22
CA ALA A 130 10.30 -8.42 -11.84
C ALA A 130 9.42 -7.17 -11.88
N LEU A 131 8.99 -6.81 -13.07
CA LEU A 131 8.12 -5.68 -13.37
C LEU A 131 6.80 -6.23 -13.86
N GLY A 132 5.69 -5.66 -13.42
CA GLY A 132 4.37 -6.01 -13.90
C GLY A 132 3.43 -4.82 -13.93
N LEU A 133 2.55 -4.80 -14.91
CA LEU A 133 1.38 -3.94 -14.91
C LEU A 133 0.14 -4.83 -14.85
N PHE A 134 -0.72 -4.56 -13.88
CA PHE A 134 -1.98 -5.25 -13.71
C PHE A 134 -3.12 -4.31 -14.08
N SER A 135 -4.19 -4.86 -14.64
CA SER A 135 -5.49 -4.20 -14.80
C SER A 135 -6.51 -5.05 -14.04
N GLY A 136 -6.99 -4.52 -12.91
CA GLY A 136 -7.68 -5.33 -11.91
C GLY A 136 -6.81 -6.51 -11.47
N ASP A 137 -7.32 -7.73 -11.67
CA ASP A 137 -6.61 -8.96 -11.29
C ASP A 137 -5.76 -9.57 -12.43
N LYS A 138 -5.72 -8.94 -13.61
CA LYS A 138 -5.05 -9.48 -14.80
C LYS A 138 -3.67 -8.84 -15.02
N LEU A 139 -2.64 -9.66 -15.15
CA LEU A 139 -1.30 -9.20 -15.55
C LEU A 139 -1.27 -8.90 -17.05
N VAL A 140 -1.20 -7.62 -17.44
CA VAL A 140 -1.29 -7.16 -18.83
C VAL A 140 0.06 -6.92 -19.50
N GLU A 141 1.11 -6.70 -18.71
CA GLU A 141 2.49 -6.56 -19.19
C GLU A 141 3.42 -7.00 -18.06
N HIS A 142 4.53 -7.65 -18.39
CA HIS A 142 5.54 -7.98 -17.40
C HIS A 142 6.92 -8.15 -18.00
N LYS A 143 7.94 -7.89 -17.18
CA LYS A 143 9.32 -8.17 -17.53
C LYS A 143 10.08 -8.66 -16.33
N ILE A 144 10.70 -9.83 -16.47
CA ILE A 144 11.56 -10.43 -15.46
C ILE A 144 12.98 -10.48 -16.01
N GLY A 145 13.96 -10.30 -15.14
CA GLY A 145 15.35 -10.47 -15.50
C GLY A 145 16.26 -10.61 -14.29
N SER A 146 17.50 -10.99 -14.58
CA SER A 146 18.56 -11.13 -13.59
C SER A 146 19.73 -10.22 -13.90
N GLY A 147 20.54 -9.95 -12.88
CA GLY A 147 21.80 -9.24 -12.98
C GLY A 147 22.86 -10.00 -12.19
N HIS A 148 24.03 -10.18 -12.78
CA HIS A 148 25.14 -10.76 -12.05
C HIS A 148 25.83 -9.66 -11.24
N ILE A 149 25.64 -9.66 -9.92
CA ILE A 149 26.27 -8.72 -8.98
C ILE A 149 27.10 -9.54 -8.02
N HIS A 150 28.40 -9.26 -7.96
CA HIS A 150 29.30 -9.96 -7.05
C HIS A 150 29.02 -9.54 -5.60
N LYS A 151 29.08 -10.50 -4.66
CA LYS A 151 28.95 -10.21 -3.24
C LYS A 151 30.16 -9.41 -2.74
N GLU A 152 29.97 -8.60 -1.72
CA GLU A 152 31.07 -7.92 -1.05
C GLU A 152 32.06 -8.94 -0.47
N HIS A 153 33.34 -8.80 -0.84
CA HIS A 153 34.41 -9.62 -0.30
C HIS A 153 34.92 -9.02 1.01
N LYS A 154 34.77 -9.76 2.12
CA LYS A 154 35.21 -9.33 3.47
C LYS A 154 36.66 -9.73 3.84
N LYS A 155 37.41 -10.39 2.95
CA LYS A 155 38.79 -10.84 3.21
C LYS A 155 39.82 -10.05 2.37
N GLY A 156 40.71 -9.27 3.01
CA GLY A 156 42.02 -8.84 2.45
C GLY A 156 42.25 -7.34 2.21
N GLY A 157 43.50 -6.86 2.31
CA GLY A 157 43.96 -5.45 2.29
C GLY A 157 43.78 -4.66 0.97
N SER A 158 44.87 -4.22 0.31
CA SER A 158 44.84 -3.16 -0.73
C SER A 158 43.89 -3.37 -1.93
N SER A 159 43.47 -4.60 -2.19
CA SER A 159 42.51 -4.97 -3.23
C SER A 159 41.04 -4.73 -2.87
N GLN A 160 40.69 -4.53 -1.58
CA GLN A 160 39.32 -4.24 -1.12
C GLN A 160 38.70 -3.06 -1.85
N LYS A 161 39.45 -1.96 -2.01
CA LYS A 161 38.97 -0.74 -2.69
C LYS A 161 38.56 -1.01 -4.15
N ARG A 162 39.29 -1.87 -4.87
CA ARG A 162 39.00 -2.21 -6.28
C ARG A 162 37.74 -3.08 -6.40
N PHE A 163 37.57 -4.05 -5.50
CA PHE A 163 36.37 -4.90 -5.49
C PHE A 163 35.11 -4.11 -5.10
N ALA A 164 35.22 -3.22 -4.11
CA ALA A 164 34.10 -2.36 -3.70
C ALA A 164 33.64 -1.47 -4.87
N ARG A 165 34.57 -0.77 -5.54
CA ARG A 165 34.26 0.06 -6.70
C ARG A 165 33.61 -0.73 -7.85
N ARG A 166 34.14 -1.92 -8.17
CA ARG A 166 33.57 -2.77 -9.23
C ARG A 166 32.16 -3.24 -8.90
N THR A 167 31.88 -3.55 -7.64
CA THR A 167 30.52 -3.91 -7.19
C THR A 167 29.58 -2.72 -7.26
N GLU A 168 30.04 -1.52 -6.93
CA GLU A 168 29.27 -0.27 -7.09
C GLU A 168 28.93 -0.02 -8.56
N GLU A 169 29.91 -0.09 -9.46
CA GLU A 169 29.70 0.02 -10.92
C GLU A 169 28.68 -1.02 -11.43
N GLN A 170 28.76 -2.28 -10.98
CA GLN A 170 27.78 -3.32 -11.31
C GLN A 170 26.36 -3.00 -10.81
N ARG A 171 26.24 -2.36 -9.64
CA ARG A 171 24.95 -1.96 -9.07
C ARG A 171 24.35 -0.81 -9.88
N ASP A 172 25.14 0.17 -10.27
CA ASP A 172 24.68 1.30 -11.09
C ASP A 172 24.27 0.84 -12.50
N ASP A 173 25.05 -0.04 -13.12
CA ASP A 173 24.68 -0.69 -14.39
C ASP A 173 23.39 -1.52 -14.27
N PHE A 174 23.19 -2.20 -13.13
CA PHE A 174 21.95 -2.91 -12.88
C PHE A 174 20.76 -1.96 -12.75
N LEU A 175 20.89 -0.87 -11.99
CA LEU A 175 19.83 0.12 -11.83
C LEU A 175 19.45 0.78 -13.16
N ARG A 176 20.43 1.22 -13.96
CA ARG A 176 20.19 1.78 -15.29
C ARG A 176 19.47 0.80 -16.21
N ARG A 177 19.87 -0.47 -16.20
CA ARG A 177 19.16 -1.51 -16.97
C ARG A 177 17.72 -1.69 -16.51
N VAL A 178 17.47 -1.75 -15.20
CA VAL A 178 16.11 -1.88 -14.66
C VAL A 178 15.26 -0.66 -15.02
N ALA A 179 15.81 0.56 -14.86
CA ALA A 179 15.17 1.80 -15.23
C ALA A 179 14.74 1.81 -16.70
N ASN A 180 15.66 1.45 -17.62
CA ASN A 180 15.35 1.35 -19.05
C ASN A 180 14.23 0.35 -19.32
N ARG A 181 14.19 -0.80 -18.62
CA ARG A 181 13.10 -1.77 -18.77
C ARG A 181 11.76 -1.27 -18.26
N ILE A 182 11.75 -0.46 -17.19
CA ILE A 182 10.53 0.18 -16.71
C ILE A 182 10.06 1.19 -17.75
N ASP A 183 10.94 2.08 -18.20
CA ASP A 183 10.62 3.11 -19.18
C ASP A 183 10.10 2.50 -20.49
N GLU A 184 10.74 1.44 -21.02
CA GLU A 184 10.29 0.72 -22.22
C GLU A 184 8.92 0.05 -22.05
N ARG A 185 8.68 -0.61 -20.92
CA ARG A 185 7.49 -1.46 -20.73
C ARG A 185 6.26 -0.67 -20.28
N PHE A 186 6.48 0.40 -19.52
CA PHE A 186 5.41 1.22 -18.97
C PHE A 186 5.17 2.49 -19.79
N GLN A 187 5.92 2.69 -20.88
CA GLN A 187 5.74 3.83 -21.80
C GLN A 187 4.28 3.96 -22.25
N GLY A 188 3.71 5.15 -22.10
CA GLY A 188 2.35 5.47 -22.56
C GLY A 188 1.23 4.82 -21.74
N ARG A 189 1.54 4.18 -20.61
CA ARG A 189 0.56 3.57 -19.70
C ARG A 189 0.55 4.35 -18.40
N SER A 190 -0.61 4.82 -17.93
CA SER A 190 -0.71 5.45 -16.61
C SER A 190 -1.23 4.44 -15.59
N ALA A 191 -0.41 4.12 -14.59
CA ALA A 191 -0.87 3.34 -13.45
C ALA A 191 -1.66 4.24 -12.49
N ASN A 192 -2.71 3.73 -11.85
CA ASN A 192 -3.36 4.43 -10.74
C ASN A 192 -2.47 4.44 -9.50
N CYS A 193 -1.76 3.32 -9.27
CA CYS A 193 -0.84 3.16 -8.14
C CYS A 193 0.38 2.33 -8.58
N ILE A 194 1.56 2.66 -8.04
CA ILE A 194 2.81 1.91 -8.25
C ILE A 194 3.31 1.38 -6.92
N PHE A 195 3.47 0.06 -6.81
CA PHE A 195 4.01 -0.60 -5.63
C PHE A 195 5.44 -1.04 -5.88
N PHE A 196 6.34 -0.65 -4.98
CA PHE A 196 7.72 -1.12 -4.98
C PHE A 196 7.87 -2.29 -4.01
N GLY A 197 8.65 -3.30 -4.39
CA GLY A 197 8.99 -4.41 -3.52
C GLY A 197 10.49 -4.73 -3.53
N GLY A 198 10.96 -5.30 -2.42
CA GLY A 198 12.35 -5.73 -2.26
C GLY A 198 13.14 -4.82 -1.34
N ASN A 199 14.40 -4.54 -1.70
CA ASN A 199 15.25 -3.73 -0.84
C ASN A 199 14.83 -2.24 -0.92
N ARG A 200 14.25 -1.72 0.16
CA ARG A 200 13.81 -0.30 0.26
C ARG A 200 14.87 0.73 -0.13
N PHE A 201 16.16 0.39 0.02
CA PHE A 201 17.26 1.29 -0.34
C PHE A 201 17.49 1.38 -1.86
N ILE A 202 16.87 0.51 -2.67
CA ILE A 202 16.94 0.53 -4.13
C ILE A 202 15.95 1.52 -4.74
N LEU A 203 14.78 1.74 -4.13
CA LEU A 203 13.73 2.60 -4.70
C LEU A 203 14.26 4.01 -5.00
N LYS A 204 14.90 4.65 -4.02
CA LYS A 204 15.41 6.02 -4.17
C LYS A 204 16.41 6.17 -5.34
N PRO A 205 17.49 5.38 -5.45
CA PRO A 205 18.40 5.49 -6.58
C PRO A 205 17.74 5.03 -7.89
N LEU A 206 16.89 4.01 -7.90
CA LEU A 206 16.17 3.60 -9.11
C LEU A 206 15.25 4.70 -9.66
N SER A 207 14.53 5.40 -8.79
CA SER A 207 13.69 6.53 -9.17
C SER A 207 14.50 7.70 -9.76
N LYS A 208 15.78 7.86 -9.41
CA LYS A 208 16.65 8.87 -10.05
C LYS A 208 17.05 8.51 -11.48
N GLU A 209 17.14 7.21 -11.78
CA GLU A 209 17.52 6.71 -13.11
C GLU A 209 16.32 6.52 -14.04
N CYS A 210 15.10 6.36 -13.51
CA CYS A 210 13.91 5.99 -14.28
C CYS A 210 12.96 7.17 -14.49
N LYS A 211 12.73 7.54 -15.76
CA LYS A 211 11.88 8.69 -16.12
C LYS A 211 10.42 8.45 -15.75
N TYR A 212 9.91 7.24 -15.98
CA TYR A 212 8.54 6.86 -15.65
C TYR A 212 8.25 7.03 -14.16
N LEU A 213 9.15 6.56 -13.28
CA LEU A 213 9.00 6.68 -11.83
C LEU A 213 9.10 8.13 -11.33
N GLN A 214 9.84 9.00 -12.03
CA GLN A 214 9.86 10.44 -11.71
C GLN A 214 8.53 11.11 -12.04
N LEU A 215 8.01 10.84 -13.23
CA LEU A 215 6.72 11.37 -13.70
C LEU A 215 5.58 10.91 -12.78
N GLU A 216 5.56 9.63 -12.42
CA GLU A 216 4.51 9.02 -11.61
C GLU A 216 4.84 8.98 -10.10
N SER A 217 5.76 9.83 -9.63
CA SER A 217 6.26 9.85 -8.25
C SER A 217 5.15 10.00 -7.19
N LYS A 218 4.08 10.74 -7.50
CA LYS A 218 2.90 10.91 -6.62
C LYS A 218 2.03 9.65 -6.52
N ARG A 219 2.18 8.71 -7.46
CA ARG A 219 1.43 7.44 -7.51
C ARG A 219 2.19 6.28 -6.89
N ILE A 220 3.44 6.49 -6.49
CA ILE A 220 4.24 5.49 -5.79
C ILE A 220 3.68 5.34 -4.38
N SER A 221 3.17 4.14 -4.10
CA SER A 221 2.65 3.76 -2.80
C SER A 221 3.77 3.78 -1.76
N GLY A 222 3.46 4.28 -0.54
CA GLY A 222 4.35 4.17 0.61
C GLY A 222 4.50 2.72 1.11
N ARG A 223 3.64 1.82 0.64
CA ARG A 223 3.60 0.43 1.03
C ARG A 223 4.62 -0.38 0.21
N VAL A 224 5.76 -0.68 0.85
CA VAL A 224 6.78 -1.55 0.28
C VAL A 224 6.39 -3.01 0.44
N LEU A 225 6.37 -3.75 -0.67
CA LEU A 225 6.05 -5.17 -0.71
C LEU A 225 7.24 -6.01 -0.26
N GLU A 226 6.96 -7.04 0.53
CA GLU A 226 7.98 -8.00 0.95
C GLU A 226 8.23 -9.02 -0.16
N ILE A 227 9.49 -9.17 -0.56
CA ILE A 227 9.91 -10.23 -1.49
C ILE A 227 10.68 -11.26 -0.68
N ARG A 228 10.20 -12.50 -0.67
CA ARG A 228 10.92 -13.65 -0.11
C ARG A 228 11.87 -14.20 -1.18
N GLY A 229 13.14 -13.82 -1.12
CA GLY A 229 14.18 -14.31 -2.04
C GLY A 229 14.31 -13.47 -3.30
N HIS A 230 14.03 -14.06 -4.48
CA HIS A 230 14.28 -13.44 -5.78
C HIS A 230 13.05 -12.71 -6.33
N ALA A 231 13.27 -11.62 -7.05
CA ALA A 231 12.22 -10.97 -7.82
C ALA A 231 11.94 -11.78 -9.09
N ASN A 232 10.86 -12.55 -9.08
CA ASN A 232 10.46 -13.47 -10.14
C ASN A 232 8.94 -13.42 -10.40
N MET A 233 8.44 -14.26 -11.31
CA MET A 233 7.03 -14.31 -11.67
C MET A 233 6.12 -14.66 -10.48
N GLN A 234 6.55 -15.61 -9.63
CA GLN A 234 5.78 -16.03 -8.47
C GLN A 234 5.64 -14.87 -7.46
N ALA A 235 6.71 -14.12 -7.21
CA ALA A 235 6.69 -12.94 -6.36
C ALA A 235 5.77 -11.85 -6.94
N LEU A 236 5.77 -11.68 -8.27
CA LEU A 236 4.89 -10.73 -8.96
C LEU A 236 3.40 -11.09 -8.78
N ASN A 237 3.05 -12.36 -8.98
CA ASN A 237 1.66 -12.83 -8.79
C ASN A 237 1.21 -12.75 -7.34
N HIS A 238 2.09 -13.09 -6.39
CA HIS A 238 1.78 -13.00 -4.96
C HIS A 238 1.61 -11.55 -4.50
N SER A 239 2.34 -10.61 -5.11
CA SER A 239 2.25 -9.18 -4.81
C SER A 239 0.83 -8.63 -4.96
N LEU A 240 0.09 -9.09 -5.97
CA LEU A 240 -1.29 -8.63 -6.19
C LEU A 240 -2.24 -9.01 -5.05
N THR A 241 -2.05 -10.21 -4.48
CA THR A 241 -2.85 -10.66 -3.32
C THR A 241 -2.56 -9.79 -2.11
N ASP A 242 -1.29 -9.49 -1.86
CA ASP A 242 -0.88 -8.57 -0.81
C ASP A 242 -1.52 -7.20 -1.07
N ILE A 243 -1.30 -6.59 -2.24
CA ILE A 243 -1.79 -5.25 -2.59
C ILE A 243 -3.29 -5.08 -2.32
N ASN A 244 -4.11 -6.05 -2.72
CA ASN A 244 -5.57 -6.02 -2.55
C ASN A 244 -6.07 -6.32 -1.12
N THR A 245 -5.16 -6.55 -0.17
CA THR A 245 -5.49 -6.78 1.24
C THR A 245 -5.76 -5.47 1.96
N SER A 246 -6.78 -5.44 2.81
CA SER A 246 -7.10 -4.33 3.71
C SER A 246 -6.59 -4.64 5.11
N LEU A 247 -6.24 -3.61 5.88
CA LEU A 247 -5.89 -3.78 7.29
C LEU A 247 -7.07 -3.32 8.16
N THR A 248 -7.55 -4.19 9.04
CA THR A 248 -8.64 -3.87 9.95
C THR A 248 -8.17 -3.84 11.40
N PHE A 249 -8.76 -2.93 12.17
CA PHE A 249 -8.62 -2.85 13.61
C PHE A 249 -9.99 -3.00 14.25
N SER A 250 -10.09 -3.89 15.22
CA SER A 250 -11.27 -4.14 16.03
C SER A 250 -10.99 -3.80 17.48
N VAL A 251 -11.98 -3.20 18.14
CA VAL A 251 -11.99 -2.96 19.59
C VAL A 251 -12.91 -3.97 20.24
#